data_AF-A0A256ZC08-F1
#
_entry.id   AF-A0A256ZC08-F1
#
_cell.length_a   1.000
_cell.length_b   1.000
_cell.length_c   1.000
_cell.angle_alpha   90.00
_cell.angle_beta   90.00
_cell.angle_gamma   90.00
#
_symmetry.space_group_name_H-M   'P 1'
#
loop_
_entity.id
_entity.type
_entity.pdbx_description
1 polymer ?
#
loop_
_entity_poly.entity_id
_entity_poly.type
_entity_poly.pdbx_seq_one_letter_code
_entity_poly.pdbx_strand_id
1 'polypeptide(L)'
;MGKFENDLALLVKRLCEGEDEYLRKEIVRLRDRLVSLHRRNLVKINHSVMELVCAKYLVSAGYYVDLERVMDGVSCDIYASKGLGSMIVEVETGFIPPEHALDPLTYLKARIASKITRYSGYAEKFCLAVPPHYAVQIHPALIEPPRSRDSKEIQEVKALCDLYYSNPPVSLEEIKNARIHVVYILDVDGGTVKETEPATYVEKVRPFSY
;
A
#
# COMPACT_ATOMS: atom_id res chain seq x y z
N MET A 1 22.00 16.53 10.72
CA MET A 1 20.70 15.93 10.38
C MET A 1 20.60 15.89 8.85
N GLY A 2 20.35 14.72 8.25
CA GLY A 2 20.32 14.58 6.79
C GLY A 2 18.99 15.07 6.19
N LYS A 3 18.94 15.34 4.88
CA LYS A 3 17.73 15.83 4.19
C LYS A 3 16.47 14.99 4.50
N PHE A 4 16.58 13.67 4.44
CA PHE A 4 15.49 12.75 4.78
C PHE A 4 14.90 12.99 6.17
N GLU A 5 15.75 13.12 7.19
CA GLU A 5 15.32 13.31 8.58
C GLU A 5 14.70 14.71 8.79
N ASN A 6 15.21 15.73 8.10
CA ASN A 6 14.62 17.07 8.10
C ASN A 6 13.23 17.09 7.47
N ASP A 7 13.08 16.44 6.31
CA ASP A 7 11.81 16.36 5.59
C ASP A 7 10.75 15.63 6.44
N LEU A 8 11.13 14.51 7.07
CA LEU A 8 10.23 13.81 7.98
C LEU A 8 9.91 14.61 9.25
N ALA A 9 10.87 15.34 9.81
CA ALA A 9 10.62 16.18 10.99
C ALA A 9 9.61 17.30 10.68
N LEU A 10 9.70 17.92 9.49
CA LEU A 10 8.74 18.91 9.03
C LEU A 10 7.35 18.31 8.85
N LEU A 11 7.27 17.14 8.21
CA LEU A 11 6.01 16.42 8.04
C LEU A 11 5.37 16.07 9.39
N VAL A 12 6.12 15.49 10.32
CA VAL A 12 5.61 15.14 11.66
C VAL A 12 5.09 16.36 12.40
N LYS A 13 5.80 17.49 12.33
CA LYS A 13 5.33 18.75 12.93
C LYS A 13 3.94 19.14 12.40
N ARG A 14 3.74 19.06 11.08
CA ARG A 14 2.45 19.33 10.43
C ARG A 14 1.38 18.32 10.83
N LEU A 15 1.68 17.02 10.78
CA LEU A 15 0.73 15.94 11.09
C LEU A 15 0.28 15.92 12.56
N CYS A 16 1.10 16.47 13.46
CA CYS A 16 0.88 16.49 14.91
C CYS A 16 0.25 17.80 15.43
N GLU A 17 0.03 18.78 14.56
CA GLU A 17 -0.57 20.05 14.94
C GLU A 17 -2.01 19.83 15.41
N GLY A 18 -2.36 20.33 16.60
CA GLY A 18 -3.69 20.14 17.20
C GLY A 18 -4.01 18.73 17.75
N GLU A 19 -3.17 17.73 17.49
CA GLU A 19 -3.39 16.35 17.94
C GLU A 19 -3.04 16.12 19.42
N ASP A 20 -3.53 15.01 20.00
CA ASP A 20 -3.24 14.63 21.38
C ASP A 20 -1.81 14.08 21.60
N GLU A 21 -1.40 13.95 22.86
CA GLU A 21 -0.06 13.48 23.22
C GLU A 21 0.21 12.04 22.79
N TYR A 22 -0.81 11.16 22.81
CA TYR A 22 -0.66 9.76 22.42
C TYR A 22 -0.36 9.64 20.93
N LEU A 23 -1.18 10.28 20.08
CA LEU A 23 -0.97 10.29 18.64
C LEU A 23 0.40 10.88 18.29
N ARG A 24 0.77 12.00 18.93
CA ARG A 24 2.10 12.61 18.74
C ARG A 24 3.24 11.63 19.03
N LYS A 25 3.16 10.91 20.16
CA LYS A 25 4.18 9.92 20.53
C LYS A 25 4.27 8.79 19.51
N GLU A 26 3.13 8.29 19.03
CA GLU A 26 3.09 7.23 18.02
C GLU A 26 3.69 7.68 16.68
N ILE A 27 3.34 8.86 16.18
CA ILE A 27 3.91 9.37 14.91
C ILE A 27 5.40 9.65 15.02
N VAL A 28 5.87 10.14 16.16
CA VAL A 28 7.30 10.30 16.46
C VAL A 28 8.02 8.94 16.47
N ARG A 29 7.45 7.91 17.10
CA ARG A 29 7.99 6.53 17.10
C ARG A 29 8.13 5.99 15.68
N LEU A 30 7.10 6.14 14.85
CA LEU A 30 7.09 5.68 13.47
C LEU A 30 8.09 6.43 12.59
N ARG A 31 8.23 7.74 12.78
CA ARG A 31 9.28 8.54 12.14
C ARG A 31 10.68 8.01 12.47
N ASP A 32 10.95 7.73 13.74
CA ASP A 32 12.26 7.28 14.18
C ASP A 32 12.62 5.90 13.62
N ARG A 33 11.61 5.03 13.46
CA ARG A 33 11.72 3.77 12.73
C ARG A 33 12.15 4.01 11.27
N LEU A 34 11.49 4.91 10.54
CA LEU A 34 11.84 5.24 9.16
C LEU A 34 13.25 5.85 9.04
N VAL A 35 13.64 6.72 9.96
CA VAL A 35 15.01 7.28 10.01
C VAL A 35 16.03 6.17 10.20
N SER A 36 15.77 5.19 11.08
CA SER A 36 16.63 4.03 11.29
C SER A 36 16.76 3.17 10.03
N LEU A 37 15.66 2.90 9.33
CA LEU A 37 15.65 2.15 8.06
C LEU A 37 16.36 2.90 6.94
N HIS A 38 16.17 4.21 6.85
CA HIS A 38 16.85 5.04 5.85
C HIS A 38 18.37 5.05 6.04
N ARG A 39 18.86 5.08 7.28
CA ARG A 39 20.30 4.95 7.58
C ARG A 39 20.90 3.63 7.08
N ARG A 40 20.06 2.61 6.88
CA ARG A 40 20.42 1.31 6.29
C ARG A 40 20.11 1.22 4.79
N ASN A 41 19.71 2.33 4.16
CA ASN A 41 19.31 2.43 2.75
C ASN A 41 18.08 1.58 2.37
N LEU A 42 17.21 1.26 3.33
CA LEU A 42 16.07 0.37 3.09
C LEU A 42 14.80 1.09 2.58
N VAL A 43 14.68 2.40 2.84
CA VAL A 43 13.49 3.19 2.47
C VAL A 43 13.86 4.48 1.74
N LYS A 44 12.89 5.08 1.04
CA LYS A 44 13.04 6.33 0.29
C LYS A 44 12.01 7.36 0.73
N ILE A 45 12.40 8.64 0.71
CA ILE A 45 11.57 9.72 1.27
C ILE A 45 10.15 9.77 0.69
N ASN A 46 10.00 9.62 -0.63
CA ASN A 46 8.69 9.72 -1.30
C ASN A 46 7.68 8.67 -0.82
N HIS A 47 8.15 7.49 -0.42
CA HIS A 47 7.31 6.40 0.07
C HIS A 47 7.09 6.55 1.59
N SER A 48 8.15 6.87 2.34
CA SER A 48 8.08 7.12 3.79
C SER A 48 7.16 8.26 4.21
N VAL A 49 7.02 9.33 3.40
CA VAL A 49 6.05 10.40 3.69
C VAL A 49 4.61 9.93 3.55
N MET A 50 4.33 9.06 2.57
CA MET A 50 3.00 8.48 2.35
C MET A 50 2.65 7.49 3.47
N GLU A 51 3.61 6.67 3.87
CA GLU A 51 3.48 5.77 5.02
C GLU A 51 3.08 6.52 6.30
N LEU A 52 3.74 7.64 6.63
CA LEU A 52 3.41 8.42 7.83
C LEU A 52 2.03 9.09 7.77
N VAL A 53 1.63 9.58 6.60
CA VAL A 53 0.28 10.15 6.42
C VAL A 53 -0.79 9.09 6.64
N CYS A 54 -0.60 7.90 6.06
CA CYS A 54 -1.50 6.77 6.25
C CYS A 54 -1.49 6.27 7.70
N ALA A 55 -0.30 6.15 8.31
CA ALA A 55 -0.16 5.73 9.69
C ALA A 55 -0.86 6.71 10.66
N LYS A 56 -0.76 8.02 10.44
CA LYS A 56 -1.49 9.02 11.23
C LYS A 56 -2.98 8.78 11.21
N TYR A 57 -3.56 8.55 10.03
CA TYR A 57 -4.97 8.23 9.88
C TYR A 57 -5.37 6.97 10.66
N LEU A 58 -4.56 5.91 10.57
CA LEU A 58 -4.82 4.64 11.27
C LEU A 58 -4.67 4.77 12.80
N VAL A 59 -3.65 5.49 13.28
CA VAL A 59 -3.46 5.76 14.72
C VAL A 59 -4.64 6.58 15.26
N SER A 60 -5.10 7.62 14.55
CA SER A 60 -6.31 8.36 14.92
C SER A 60 -7.56 7.46 14.97
N ALA A 61 -7.63 6.44 14.13
CA ALA A 61 -8.71 5.45 14.15
C ALA A 61 -8.54 4.37 15.25
N GLY A 62 -7.51 4.48 16.10
CA GLY A 62 -7.27 3.59 17.23
C GLY A 62 -6.54 2.30 16.87
N TYR A 63 -5.83 2.25 15.74
CA TYR A 63 -4.94 1.14 15.42
C TYR A 63 -3.56 1.36 16.05
N TYR A 64 -2.94 0.27 16.50
CA TYR A 64 -1.49 0.22 16.69
C TYR A 64 -0.84 -0.08 15.34
N VAL A 65 0.16 0.72 14.95
CA VAL A 65 0.75 0.67 13.61
C VAL A 65 2.24 0.35 13.70
N ASP A 66 2.75 -0.48 12.80
CA ASP A 66 4.17 -0.68 12.55
C ASP A 66 4.46 -0.42 11.06
N LEU A 67 5.55 0.29 10.77
CA LEU A 67 6.02 0.53 9.40
C LEU A 67 7.14 -0.44 9.04
N GLU A 68 7.13 -0.88 7.77
CA GLU A 68 8.14 -1.77 7.19
C GLU A 68 8.31 -3.03 8.04
N ARG A 69 7.17 -3.70 8.26
CA ARG A 69 7.08 -4.90 9.10
C ARG A 69 7.33 -6.13 8.26
N VAL A 70 8.29 -6.95 8.70
CA VAL A 70 8.59 -8.24 8.10
C VAL A 70 7.72 -9.33 8.72
N MET A 71 7.04 -10.11 7.90
CA MET A 71 6.17 -11.24 8.25
C MET A 71 6.47 -12.40 7.31
N ASP A 72 6.89 -13.55 7.84
CA ASP A 72 7.17 -14.76 7.06
C ASP A 72 8.04 -14.54 5.80
N GLY A 73 9.04 -13.66 5.92
CA GLY A 73 9.98 -13.33 4.84
C GLY A 73 9.49 -12.26 3.86
N VAL A 74 8.29 -11.72 4.05
CA VAL A 74 7.70 -10.64 3.25
C VAL A 74 7.64 -9.36 4.08
N SER A 75 8.14 -8.23 3.55
CA SER A 75 8.00 -6.92 4.19
C SER A 75 6.76 -6.22 3.65
N CYS A 76 5.84 -5.80 4.53
CA CYS A 76 4.73 -4.93 4.17
C CYS A 76 5.00 -3.49 4.62
N ASP A 77 4.48 -2.53 3.85
CA ASP A 77 4.72 -1.11 4.09
C ASP A 77 4.12 -0.67 5.44
N ILE A 78 2.85 -1.01 5.68
CA ILE A 78 2.15 -0.66 6.92
C ILE A 78 1.38 -1.86 7.44
N TYR A 79 1.67 -2.24 8.67
CA TYR A 79 0.87 -3.20 9.42
C TYR A 79 0.11 -2.48 10.53
N ALA A 80 -1.20 -2.72 10.61
CA ALA A 80 -2.06 -2.11 11.62
C ALA A 80 -2.88 -3.17 12.34
N SER A 81 -2.97 -3.08 13.66
CA SER A 81 -3.75 -4.00 14.51
C SER A 81 -4.68 -3.24 15.43
N LYS A 82 -5.91 -3.76 15.59
CA LYS A 82 -6.91 -3.21 16.52
C LYS A 82 -7.79 -4.35 17.07
N GLY A 83 -7.71 -4.58 18.37
CA GLY A 83 -8.36 -5.73 18.99
C GLY A 83 -7.75 -7.03 18.48
N LEU A 84 -8.60 -7.96 18.00
CA LEU A 84 -8.15 -9.21 17.38
C LEU A 84 -7.88 -9.08 15.87
N GLY A 85 -8.25 -7.95 15.26
CA GLY A 85 -8.15 -7.75 13.83
C GLY A 85 -6.84 -7.11 13.38
N SER A 86 -6.44 -7.44 12.16
CA SER A 86 -5.23 -6.93 11.52
C SER A 86 -5.48 -6.42 10.09
N MET A 87 -4.66 -5.48 9.67
CA MET A 87 -4.70 -4.87 8.36
C MET A 87 -3.29 -4.68 7.82
N ILE A 88 -3.10 -4.98 6.54
CA ILE A 88 -1.93 -4.59 5.77
C ILE A 88 -2.34 -3.48 4.79
N VAL A 89 -1.52 -2.44 4.71
CA VAL A 89 -1.63 -1.41 3.68
C VAL A 89 -0.34 -1.39 2.88
N GLU A 90 -0.47 -1.55 1.56
CA GLU A 90 0.64 -1.40 0.62
C GLU A 90 0.54 -0.05 -0.09
N VAL A 91 1.59 0.76 0.00
CA VAL A 91 1.68 2.07 -0.61
C VAL A 91 2.22 1.93 -2.04
N GLU A 92 1.49 2.49 -2.99
CA GLU A 92 1.81 2.44 -4.41
C GLU A 92 1.94 3.85 -4.98
N THR A 93 3.16 4.18 -5.44
CA THR A 93 3.53 5.51 -5.91
C THR A 93 3.37 5.69 -7.43
N GLY A 94 3.13 4.59 -8.15
CA GLY A 94 3.10 4.59 -9.62
C GLY A 94 4.47 4.66 -10.28
N PHE A 95 5.55 4.40 -9.52
CA PHE A 95 6.90 4.35 -10.06
C PHE A 95 7.05 3.21 -11.10
N ILE A 96 7.58 3.57 -12.26
CA ILE A 96 7.92 2.64 -13.34
C ILE A 96 9.45 2.62 -13.51
N PRO A 97 10.09 1.46 -13.35
CA PRO A 97 11.51 1.30 -13.64
C PRO A 97 11.84 1.55 -15.13
N PRO A 98 13.02 2.08 -15.48
CA PRO A 98 13.40 2.36 -16.87
C PRO A 98 13.30 1.14 -17.81
N GLU A 99 13.54 -0.07 -17.32
CA GLU A 99 13.41 -1.33 -18.06
C GLU A 99 11.98 -1.62 -18.54
N HIS A 100 10.97 -0.98 -17.93
CA HIS A 100 9.55 -1.11 -18.28
C HIS A 100 9.00 0.13 -18.98
N ALA A 101 9.87 0.93 -19.59
CA ALA A 101 9.48 2.15 -20.31
C ALA A 101 8.61 1.87 -21.55
N LEU A 102 8.67 0.67 -22.12
CA LEU A 102 7.91 0.28 -23.32
C LEU A 102 6.59 -0.45 -23.01
N ASP A 103 6.41 -0.90 -21.77
CA ASP A 103 5.22 -1.61 -21.29
C ASP A 103 4.73 -1.14 -19.90
N PRO A 104 4.72 0.18 -19.62
CA PRO A 104 4.53 0.73 -18.28
C PRO A 104 3.20 0.34 -17.64
N LEU A 105 2.12 0.35 -18.44
CA LEU A 105 0.79 0.00 -17.96
C LEU A 105 0.68 -1.49 -17.60
N THR A 106 1.26 -2.37 -18.42
CA THR A 106 1.26 -3.81 -18.15
C THR A 106 2.07 -4.12 -16.89
N TYR A 107 3.23 -3.49 -16.74
CA TYR A 107 4.04 -3.59 -15.52
C TYR A 107 3.26 -3.15 -14.28
N LEU A 108 2.61 -1.97 -14.32
CA LEU A 108 1.83 -1.47 -13.19
C LEU A 108 0.63 -2.37 -12.87
N LYS A 109 -0.12 -2.85 -13.88
CA LYS A 109 -1.21 -3.82 -13.67
C LYS A 109 -0.70 -5.08 -12.97
N ALA A 110 0.45 -5.62 -13.40
CA ALA A 110 1.06 -6.80 -12.79
C ALA A 110 1.56 -6.55 -11.38
N ARG A 111 2.13 -5.37 -11.11
CA ARG A 111 2.59 -4.95 -9.78
C ARG A 111 1.45 -4.96 -8.78
N ILE A 112 0.35 -4.31 -9.14
CA ILE A 112 -0.84 -4.19 -8.31
C ILE A 112 -1.46 -5.57 -8.07
N ALA A 113 -1.58 -6.39 -9.12
CA ALA A 113 -2.06 -7.76 -9.01
C ALA A 113 -1.18 -8.59 -8.06
N SER A 114 0.14 -8.57 -8.26
CA SER A 114 1.09 -9.30 -7.41
C SER A 114 1.02 -8.84 -5.96
N LYS A 115 0.83 -7.54 -5.69
CA LYS A 115 0.69 -7.05 -4.31
C LYS A 115 -0.60 -7.53 -3.66
N ILE A 116 -1.74 -7.35 -4.32
CA ILE A 116 -3.03 -7.84 -3.78
C ILE A 116 -2.93 -9.34 -3.50
N THR A 117 -2.40 -10.12 -4.44
CA THR A 117 -2.27 -11.57 -4.29
C THR A 117 -1.32 -11.97 -3.17
N ARG A 118 -0.13 -11.38 -3.10
CA ARG A 118 0.92 -11.78 -2.15
C ARG A 118 0.59 -11.39 -0.71
N TYR A 119 0.05 -10.20 -0.50
CA TYR A 119 -0.04 -9.62 0.84
C TYR A 119 -1.39 -9.86 1.51
N SER A 120 -2.47 -10.03 0.73
CA SER A 120 -3.80 -10.12 1.33
C SER A 120 -4.05 -11.38 2.17
N GLY A 121 -3.23 -12.42 2.04
CA GLY A 121 -3.28 -13.62 2.89
C GLY A 121 -2.68 -13.46 4.29
N TYR A 122 -1.94 -12.38 4.55
CA TYR A 122 -1.21 -12.18 5.82
C TYR A 122 -1.97 -11.32 6.85
N ALA A 123 -3.17 -10.84 6.52
CA ALA A 123 -4.00 -10.04 7.42
C ALA A 123 -5.49 -10.23 7.11
N GLU A 124 -6.35 -9.87 8.07
CA GLU A 124 -7.81 -9.94 7.87
C GLU A 124 -8.29 -8.92 6.82
N LYS A 125 -7.63 -7.76 6.76
CA LYS A 125 -7.87 -6.72 5.76
C LYS A 125 -6.60 -6.38 4.99
N PHE A 126 -6.79 -6.10 3.72
CA PHE A 126 -5.74 -5.64 2.83
C PHE A 126 -6.20 -4.40 2.09
N CYS A 127 -5.32 -3.40 2.06
CA CYS A 127 -5.60 -2.10 1.51
C CYS A 127 -4.47 -1.68 0.56
N LEU A 128 -4.82 -0.95 -0.49
CA LEU A 128 -3.86 -0.19 -1.27
C LEU A 128 -3.92 1.27 -0.83
N ALA A 129 -2.78 1.92 -0.70
CA ALA A 129 -2.70 3.35 -0.48
C ALA A 129 -1.97 4.03 -1.62
N VAL A 130 -2.57 5.06 -2.21
CA VAL A 130 -2.14 5.64 -3.49
C VAL A 130 -2.22 7.16 -3.42
N PRO A 131 -1.32 7.91 -4.09
CA PRO A 131 -1.47 9.35 -4.17
C PRO A 131 -2.59 9.73 -5.16
N PRO A 132 -3.22 10.92 -5.02
CA PRO A 132 -4.34 11.35 -5.85
C PRO A 132 -3.99 11.53 -7.33
N HIS A 133 -2.71 11.72 -7.67
CA HIS A 133 -2.25 11.86 -9.05
C HIS A 133 -2.02 10.52 -9.75
N TYR A 134 -2.12 9.39 -9.05
CA TYR A 134 -1.92 8.06 -9.62
C TYR A 134 -3.24 7.28 -9.67
N ALA A 135 -3.73 7.03 -10.88
CA ALA A 135 -4.88 6.19 -11.15
C ALA A 135 -4.46 4.70 -11.19
N VAL A 136 -4.66 3.99 -10.09
CA VAL A 136 -4.31 2.57 -9.99
C VAL A 136 -5.25 1.71 -10.81
N GLN A 137 -4.68 0.80 -11.60
CA GLN A 137 -5.42 -0.18 -12.39
C GLN A 137 -5.42 -1.52 -11.65
N ILE A 138 -6.60 -1.89 -11.13
CA ILE A 138 -6.82 -3.15 -10.43
C ILE A 138 -7.44 -4.15 -11.42
N HIS A 139 -6.89 -5.36 -11.52
CA HIS A 139 -7.46 -6.40 -12.36
C HIS A 139 -8.91 -6.70 -11.93
N PRO A 140 -9.90 -6.75 -12.84
CA PRO A 140 -11.32 -6.91 -12.48
C PRO A 140 -11.59 -8.13 -11.58
N ALA A 141 -10.97 -9.27 -11.89
CA ALA A 141 -11.06 -10.47 -11.07
C ALA A 141 -10.72 -10.21 -9.60
N LEU A 142 -9.75 -9.34 -9.29
CA LEU A 142 -9.31 -9.06 -7.92
C LEU A 142 -10.24 -8.09 -7.16
N ILE A 143 -11.15 -7.40 -7.86
CA ILE A 143 -12.19 -6.56 -7.25
C ILE A 143 -13.34 -7.42 -6.74
N GLU A 144 -13.67 -8.47 -7.50
CA GLU A 144 -14.74 -9.41 -7.14
C GLU A 144 -14.37 -10.29 -5.94
N PRO A 145 -15.36 -10.75 -5.14
CA PRO A 145 -15.12 -11.70 -4.06
C PRO A 145 -14.48 -13.01 -4.57
N PRO A 146 -13.60 -13.68 -3.79
CA PRO A 146 -12.95 -14.93 -4.18
C PRO A 146 -13.85 -16.01 -4.78
N ARG A 147 -15.08 -16.13 -4.25
CA ARG A 147 -16.07 -17.13 -4.68
C ARG A 147 -16.65 -16.89 -6.08
N SER A 148 -16.52 -15.67 -6.61
CA SER A 148 -17.06 -15.29 -7.91
C SER A 148 -16.07 -15.50 -9.05
N ARG A 149 -14.79 -15.78 -8.73
CA ARG A 149 -13.73 -15.91 -9.74
C ARG A 149 -13.78 -17.26 -10.43
N ASP A 150 -13.72 -17.23 -11.75
CA ASP A 150 -13.59 -18.45 -12.53
C ASP A 150 -12.11 -18.85 -12.75
N SER A 151 -11.90 -20.06 -13.26
CA SER A 151 -10.55 -20.59 -13.48
C SER A 151 -9.78 -19.82 -14.56
N LYS A 152 -10.46 -19.22 -15.54
CA LYS A 152 -9.83 -18.45 -16.60
C LYS A 152 -9.33 -17.12 -16.07
N GLU A 153 -10.13 -16.41 -15.27
CA GLU A 153 -9.74 -15.17 -14.60
C GLU A 153 -8.53 -15.37 -13.69
N ILE A 154 -8.50 -16.47 -12.93
CA ILE A 154 -7.35 -16.81 -12.07
C ILE A 154 -6.09 -17.03 -12.92
N GLN A 155 -6.21 -17.71 -14.06
CA GLN A 155 -5.08 -17.92 -14.98
C GLN A 155 -4.63 -16.62 -15.66
N GLU A 156 -5.55 -15.70 -15.97
CA GLU A 156 -5.22 -14.38 -16.52
C GLU A 156 -4.39 -13.55 -15.51
N VAL A 157 -4.81 -13.53 -14.24
CA VAL A 157 -4.04 -12.86 -13.18
C VAL A 157 -2.68 -13.54 -12.99
N LYS A 158 -2.61 -14.87 -13.03
CA LYS A 158 -1.36 -15.63 -12.93
C LYS A 158 -0.40 -15.26 -14.05
N ALA A 159 -0.88 -15.29 -15.30
CA ALA A 159 -0.09 -14.95 -16.47
C ALA A 159 0.42 -13.50 -16.40
N LEU A 160 -0.44 -12.57 -15.95
CA LEU A 160 -0.07 -11.17 -15.75
C LEU A 160 1.06 -11.02 -14.72
N CYS A 161 0.93 -11.66 -13.54
CA CYS A 161 1.96 -11.63 -12.51
C CYS A 161 3.27 -12.25 -12.99
N ASP A 162 3.22 -13.38 -13.71
CA ASP A 162 4.40 -14.11 -14.16
C ASP A 162 5.29 -13.35 -15.15
N LEU A 163 4.74 -12.32 -15.82
CA LEU A 163 5.52 -11.45 -16.70
C LEU A 163 6.67 -10.74 -15.97
N TYR A 164 6.48 -10.38 -14.69
CA TYR A 164 7.42 -9.54 -13.94
C TYR A 164 7.71 -10.01 -12.50
N TYR A 165 6.83 -10.83 -11.91
CA TYR A 165 6.85 -11.21 -10.49
C TYR A 165 6.89 -12.74 -10.31
N SER A 166 7.84 -13.40 -10.99
CA SER A 166 8.00 -14.86 -11.01
C SER A 166 8.95 -15.42 -9.95
N ASN A 167 9.55 -14.59 -9.10
CA ASN A 167 10.49 -15.03 -8.07
C ASN A 167 10.31 -14.31 -6.70
N PRO A 168 9.66 -14.95 -5.70
CA PRO A 168 8.86 -16.16 -5.84
C PRO A 168 7.58 -15.88 -6.66
N PRO A 169 7.07 -16.86 -7.43
CA PRO A 169 5.83 -16.70 -8.17
C PRO A 169 4.62 -16.78 -7.23
N VAL A 170 3.54 -16.10 -7.59
CA VAL A 170 2.24 -16.24 -6.90
C VAL A 170 1.53 -17.52 -7.34
N SER A 171 0.94 -18.25 -6.41
CA SER A 171 0.18 -19.48 -6.67
C SER A 171 -1.25 -19.19 -7.10
N LEU A 172 -1.88 -20.17 -7.77
CA LEU A 172 -3.30 -20.08 -8.14
C LEU A 172 -4.21 -19.97 -6.91
N GLU A 173 -3.84 -20.62 -5.80
CA GLU A 173 -4.59 -20.54 -4.55
C GLU A 173 -4.46 -19.17 -3.88
N GLU A 174 -3.27 -18.54 -3.90
CA GLU A 174 -3.13 -17.15 -3.45
C GLU A 174 -4.01 -16.22 -4.29
N ILE A 175 -3.98 -16.35 -5.62
CA ILE A 175 -4.79 -15.52 -6.53
C ILE A 175 -6.28 -15.71 -6.25
N LYS A 176 -6.73 -16.96 -6.16
CA LYS A 176 -8.11 -17.33 -5.91
C LYS A 176 -8.63 -16.71 -4.62
N ASN A 177 -7.83 -16.74 -3.55
CA ASN A 177 -8.25 -16.30 -2.23
C ASN A 177 -7.96 -14.81 -1.96
N ALA A 178 -7.21 -14.13 -2.82
CA ALA A 178 -6.79 -12.75 -2.64
C ALA A 178 -7.97 -11.77 -2.47
N ARG A 179 -7.81 -10.75 -1.62
CA ARG A 179 -8.86 -9.74 -1.40
C ARG A 179 -8.25 -8.37 -1.27
N ILE A 180 -8.83 -7.39 -1.94
CA ILE A 180 -8.67 -5.98 -1.59
C ILE A 180 -9.94 -5.49 -0.91
N HIS A 181 -9.77 -4.80 0.21
CA HIS A 181 -10.89 -4.34 1.03
C HIS A 181 -11.12 -2.84 0.87
N VAL A 182 -10.02 -2.07 0.74
CA VAL A 182 -10.06 -0.60 0.74
C VAL A 182 -8.97 -0.05 -0.17
N VAL A 183 -9.25 1.08 -0.81
CA VAL A 183 -8.24 1.95 -1.40
C VAL A 183 -8.19 3.27 -0.61
N TYR A 184 -7.02 3.61 -0.08
CA TYR A 184 -6.73 4.88 0.57
C TYR A 184 -6.11 5.86 -0.42
N ILE A 185 -6.69 7.04 -0.55
CA ILE A 185 -6.13 8.13 -1.36
C ILE A 185 -5.38 9.07 -0.40
N LEU A 186 -4.07 9.16 -0.59
CA LEU A 186 -3.16 9.87 0.31
C LEU A 186 -2.82 11.26 -0.23
N ASP A 187 -3.36 12.29 0.41
CA ASP A 187 -2.94 13.67 0.18
C ASP A 187 -1.81 14.01 1.15
N VAL A 188 -0.57 13.94 0.65
CA VAL A 188 0.63 14.24 1.45
C VAL A 188 0.70 15.71 1.82
N ASP A 189 0.26 16.61 0.94
CA ASP A 189 0.35 18.06 1.15
C ASP A 189 -0.60 18.49 2.26
N GLY A 190 -1.85 18.03 2.21
CA GLY A 190 -2.84 18.22 3.27
C GLY A 190 -2.64 17.33 4.49
N GLY A 191 -1.86 16.25 4.38
CA GLY A 191 -1.69 15.26 5.44
C GLY A 191 -2.97 14.47 5.74
N THR A 192 -3.79 14.23 4.71
CA THR A 192 -5.11 13.60 4.85
C THR A 192 -5.23 12.30 4.06
N VAL A 193 -6.19 11.47 4.48
CA VAL A 193 -6.50 10.20 3.83
C VAL A 193 -7.99 10.16 3.52
N LYS A 194 -8.32 9.78 2.29
CA LYS A 194 -9.69 9.47 1.88
C LYS A 194 -9.86 7.99 1.60
N GLU A 195 -10.82 7.37 2.27
CA GLU A 195 -11.18 5.98 2.09
C GLU A 195 -12.18 5.79 0.94
N THR A 196 -12.03 4.72 0.16
CA THR A 196 -13.02 4.30 -0.84
C THR A 196 -12.99 2.78 -1.04
N GLU A 197 -14.14 2.22 -1.36
CA GLU A 197 -14.25 0.81 -1.77
C GLU A 197 -13.54 0.60 -3.12
N PRO A 198 -12.97 -0.59 -3.37
CA PRO A 198 -12.26 -0.90 -4.61
C PRO A 198 -13.10 -0.72 -5.87
N ALA A 199 -14.33 -1.22 -5.89
CA ALA A 199 -15.24 -1.07 -7.04
C ALA A 199 -15.57 0.41 -7.32
N THR A 200 -15.91 1.16 -6.27
CA THR A 200 -16.16 2.60 -6.36
C THR A 200 -14.92 3.38 -6.83
N TYR A 201 -13.71 2.97 -6.42
CA TYR A 201 -12.47 3.58 -6.88
C TYR A 201 -12.27 3.34 -8.38
N VAL A 202 -12.39 2.08 -8.83
CA VAL A 202 -12.19 1.69 -10.23
C VAL A 202 -13.17 2.44 -11.15
N GLU A 203 -14.43 2.59 -10.79
CA GLU A 203 -15.38 3.38 -11.59
C GLU A 203 -14.97 4.86 -11.70
N LYS A 204 -14.41 5.46 -10.64
CA LYS A 204 -13.93 6.86 -10.67
C LYS A 204 -12.70 7.05 -11.55
N VAL A 205 -11.80 6.07 -11.57
CA VAL A 205 -10.56 6.14 -12.37
C VAL A 205 -10.71 5.51 -13.75
N ARG A 206 -11.88 4.96 -14.07
CA ARG A 206 -12.21 4.32 -15.35
C ARG A 206 -11.89 5.18 -16.57
N PRO A 207 -12.12 6.51 -16.61
CA PRO A 207 -11.75 7.34 -17.76
C PRO A 207 -10.24 7.35 -18.07
N PHE A 208 -9.40 6.95 -17.11
CA PHE A 208 -7.94 6.85 -17.23
C PHE A 208 -7.45 5.40 -17.37
N SER A 209 -8.38 4.43 -17.39
CA SER A 209 -8.08 3.01 -17.53
C SER A 209 -8.32 2.57 -18.97
N TYR A 210 -7.32 1.89 -19.56
CA TYR A 210 -7.39 1.31 -20.91
C TYR A 210 -7.48 -0.22 -20.83
#